data_AF-A0A7V4G7S2-F1
#
_entry.id   AF-A0A7V4G7S2-F1
#
_cell.length_a   1.000
_cell.length_b   1.000
_cell.length_c   1.000
_cell.angle_alpha   90.00
_cell.angle_beta   90.00
_cell.angle_gamma   90.00
#
_symmetry.space_group_name_H-M   'P 1'
#
loop_
_entity.id
_entity.type
_entity.pdbx_description
1 polymer ?
#
loop_
_entity_poly.entity_id
_entity_poly.type
_entity_poly.pdbx_seq_one_letter_code
_entity_poly.pdbx_strand_id
1 'polypeptide(L)'
;MRPRRKFLFPLDTVLKVRRLREDQARQDLARAQHQLARSRGALEETRKHFTLTLEKLRHTPQEGWDAHDYQLLCRFLEHLKLAVDGWRDQVRQDEALVTEKTLILQRLHQERRLLERLKERKYLQYRREVAKFLAAESEALVLARWNHS
;
A
#
# COMPACT_ATOMS: atom_id res chain seq x y z
N MET A 1 48.79 7.88 -7.67
CA MET A 1 47.37 7.95 -8.07
C MET A 1 46.49 8.07 -6.84
N ARG A 2 45.76 9.18 -6.66
CA ARG A 2 44.77 9.27 -5.57
C ARG A 2 43.53 8.44 -5.96
N PRO A 3 42.94 7.65 -5.05
CA PRO A 3 41.75 6.87 -5.38
C PRO A 3 40.62 7.82 -5.79
N ARG A 4 40.04 7.59 -6.99
CA ARG A 4 38.86 8.32 -7.46
C ARG A 4 37.77 8.18 -6.39
N ARG A 5 37.36 9.31 -5.80
CA ARG A 5 36.28 9.34 -4.80
C ARG A 5 35.04 8.72 -5.43
N LYS A 6 34.45 7.70 -4.81
CA LYS A 6 33.17 7.12 -5.26
C LYS A 6 32.08 8.19 -5.22
N PHE A 7 31.09 8.11 -6.11
CA PHE A 7 29.93 9.01 -6.05
C PHE A 7 29.18 8.82 -4.73
N LEU A 8 28.98 9.91 -4.00
CA LEU A 8 28.19 9.95 -2.78
C LEU A 8 27.04 10.92 -3.01
N PHE A 9 25.80 10.42 -2.90
CA PHE A 9 24.64 11.29 -2.98
C PHE A 9 24.33 11.84 -1.58
N PRO A 10 24.33 13.17 -1.38
CA PRO A 10 24.17 13.76 -0.04
C PRO A 10 22.89 13.36 0.69
N LEU A 11 21.82 13.02 -0.06
CA LEU A 11 20.53 12.63 0.49
C LEU A 11 20.28 11.12 0.45
N ASP A 12 21.32 10.29 0.36
CA ASP A 12 21.15 8.83 0.30
C ASP A 12 20.47 8.26 1.55
N THR A 13 20.79 8.76 2.74
CA THR A 13 20.12 8.34 3.98
C THR A 13 18.64 8.71 3.96
N VAL A 14 18.30 9.91 3.48
CA VAL A 14 16.92 10.36 3.35
C VAL A 14 16.16 9.48 2.35
N LEU A 15 16.78 9.14 1.22
CA LEU A 15 16.20 8.25 0.21
C LEU A 15 15.93 6.85 0.78
N LYS A 16 16.83 6.32 1.61
CA LYS A 16 16.61 5.04 2.33
C LYS A 16 15.42 5.12 3.27
N VAL A 17 15.33 6.16 4.10
CA VAL A 17 14.18 6.35 5.00
C VAL A 17 12.87 6.48 4.23
N ARG A 18 12.86 7.18 3.09
CA ARG A 18 11.68 7.32 2.23
C ARG A 18 11.23 5.99 1.63
N ARG A 19 12.17 5.13 1.21
CA ARG A 19 11.87 3.76 0.77
C ARG A 19 11.20 2.95 1.88
N LEU A 20 11.78 2.96 3.08
CA LEU A 20 11.21 2.27 4.24
C LEU A 20 9.79 2.76 4.57
N ARG A 21 9.54 4.07 4.50
CA ARG A 21 8.20 4.63 4.71
C ARG A 21 7.19 4.21 3.64
N GLU A 22 7.62 4.15 2.37
CA GLU A 22 6.77 3.61 1.30
C GLU A 22 6.46 2.13 1.52
N ASP A 23 7.46 1.33 1.89
CA ASP A 23 7.28 -0.09 2.17
C ASP A 23 6.33 -0.31 3.36
N GLN A 24 6.45 0.49 4.43
CA GLN A 24 5.52 0.47 5.55
C GLN A 24 4.10 0.82 5.10
N ALA A 25 3.93 1.88 4.30
CA ALA A 25 2.62 2.28 3.79
C ALA A 25 1.98 1.21 2.89
N ARG A 26 2.78 0.43 2.13
CA ARG A 26 2.30 -0.73 1.37
C ARG A 26 1.78 -1.83 2.29
N GLN A 27 2.50 -2.12 3.37
CA GLN A 27 2.06 -3.11 4.36
C GLN A 27 0.75 -2.67 5.04
N ASP A 28 0.65 -1.39 5.39
CA ASP A 28 -0.55 -0.84 6.02
C ASP A 28 -1.76 -0.88 5.07
N LEU A 29 -1.55 -0.58 3.78
CA LEU A 29 -2.59 -0.74 2.75
C LEU A 29 -3.02 -2.21 2.61
N ALA A 30 -2.07 -3.15 2.58
CA ALA A 30 -2.40 -4.57 2.50
C ALA A 30 -3.23 -5.03 3.70
N ARG A 31 -2.87 -4.59 4.92
CA ARG A 31 -3.66 -4.86 6.13
C ARG A 31 -5.08 -4.31 6.03
N ALA A 32 -5.24 -3.07 5.57
CA ALA A 32 -6.55 -2.45 5.35
C ALA A 32 -7.39 -3.23 4.33
N GLN A 33 -6.78 -3.67 3.22
CA GLN A 33 -7.46 -4.47 2.20
C GLN A 33 -7.89 -5.84 2.74
N HIS A 34 -7.05 -6.49 3.54
CA HIS A 34 -7.42 -7.75 4.21
C HIS A 34 -8.59 -7.56 5.18
N GLN A 35 -8.60 -6.47 5.94
CA GLN A 35 -9.70 -6.15 6.84
C GLN A 35 -11.01 -5.92 6.08
N LEU A 36 -10.97 -5.13 5.00
CA LEU A 36 -12.12 -4.92 4.13
C LEU A 36 -12.66 -6.24 3.55
N ALA A 37 -11.77 -7.11 3.09
CA ALA A 37 -12.16 -8.42 2.56
C ALA A 37 -12.86 -9.28 3.63
N ARG A 38 -12.37 -9.26 4.88
CA ARG A 38 -13.01 -9.95 6.01
C ARG A 38 -14.39 -9.39 6.30
N SER A 39 -14.54 -8.07 6.39
CA SER A 39 -15.83 -7.42 6.65
C SER A 39 -16.85 -7.70 5.54
N ARG A 40 -16.41 -7.72 4.28
CA ARG A 40 -17.26 -8.11 3.13
C ARG A 40 -17.66 -9.58 3.21
N GLY A 41 -16.74 -10.48 3.56
CA GLY A 41 -17.04 -11.89 3.78
C GLY A 41 -18.09 -12.08 4.87
N ALA A 42 -17.91 -11.45 6.03
CA ALA A 42 -18.88 -11.51 7.13
C ALA A 42 -20.27 -10.96 6.75
N LEU A 43 -20.31 -9.87 5.97
CA LEU A 43 -21.57 -9.33 5.43
C LEU A 43 -22.29 -10.34 4.52
N GLU A 44 -21.55 -10.98 3.61
CA GLU A 44 -22.12 -11.98 2.71
C GLU A 44 -22.61 -13.22 3.45
N GLU A 45 -21.82 -13.73 4.41
CA GLU A 45 -22.21 -14.85 5.26
C GLU A 45 -23.46 -14.54 6.07
N THR A 46 -23.53 -13.35 6.68
CA THR A 46 -24.72 -12.92 7.46
C THR A 46 -25.95 -12.80 6.56
N ARG A 47 -25.80 -12.27 5.34
CA ARG A 47 -26.90 -12.21 4.36
C ARG A 47 -27.35 -13.61 3.93
N LYS A 48 -26.43 -14.52 3.66
CA LYS A 48 -26.74 -15.92 3.33
C LYS A 48 -27.48 -16.61 4.47
N HIS A 49 -27.04 -16.41 5.71
CA HIS A 49 -27.75 -16.93 6.88
C HIS A 49 -29.16 -16.36 6.98
N PHE A 50 -29.33 -15.06 6.79
CA PHE A 50 -30.64 -14.42 6.80
C PHE A 50 -31.58 -14.98 5.72
N THR A 51 -31.10 -15.12 4.47
CA THR A 51 -31.91 -15.68 3.38
C THR A 51 -32.26 -17.15 3.63
N LEU A 52 -31.29 -17.97 4.06
CA LEU A 52 -31.54 -19.38 4.36
C LEU A 52 -32.52 -19.56 5.52
N THR A 53 -32.47 -18.71 6.55
CA THR A 53 -33.46 -18.73 7.63
C THR A 53 -34.84 -18.38 7.10
N LEU A 54 -34.98 -17.35 6.25
CA LEU A 54 -36.26 -17.00 5.63
C LEU A 54 -36.81 -18.12 4.72
N GLU A 55 -35.96 -18.79 3.95
CA GLU A 55 -36.36 -19.92 3.12
C GLU A 55 -36.83 -21.11 3.96
N LYS A 56 -36.08 -21.47 5.01
CA LYS A 56 -36.50 -22.50 5.96
C LYS A 56 -37.88 -22.19 6.54
N LEU A 57 -38.14 -20.94 6.90
CA LEU A 57 -39.44 -20.51 7.42
C LEU A 57 -40.57 -20.67 6.42
N ARG A 58 -40.33 -20.38 5.14
CA ARG A 58 -41.34 -20.55 4.09
C ARG A 58 -41.71 -22.01 3.86
N HIS A 59 -40.79 -22.94 4.12
CA HIS A 59 -40.98 -24.37 3.88
C HIS A 59 -41.31 -25.18 5.13
N THR A 60 -41.27 -24.57 6.32
CA THR A 60 -41.62 -25.24 7.57
C THR A 60 -43.13 -25.08 7.81
N PRO A 61 -43.91 -26.18 7.90
CA PRO A 61 -45.31 -26.08 8.31
C PRO A 61 -45.37 -25.42 9.70
N GLN A 62 -46.19 -24.38 9.82
CA GLN A 62 -46.34 -23.59 11.06
C GLN A 62 -47.30 -24.24 12.05
N GLU A 63 -47.88 -25.40 11.71
CA GLU A 63 -48.69 -26.19 12.63
C GLU A 63 -47.84 -26.70 13.79
N GLY A 64 -48.21 -26.31 15.02
CA GLY A 64 -47.51 -26.72 16.24
C GLY A 64 -46.48 -25.73 16.78
N TRP A 65 -46.34 -24.55 16.19
CA TRP A 65 -45.50 -23.48 16.77
C TRP A 65 -46.19 -22.86 17.98
N ASP A 66 -45.50 -22.82 19.11
CA ASP A 66 -45.95 -22.03 20.25
C ASP A 66 -45.59 -20.55 20.04
N ALA A 67 -46.30 -19.64 20.72
CA ALA A 67 -46.03 -18.20 20.68
C ALA A 67 -44.57 -17.87 21.06
N HIS A 68 -43.95 -18.69 21.92
CA HIS A 68 -42.55 -18.57 22.29
C HIS A 68 -41.61 -18.75 21.09
N ASP A 69 -41.84 -19.77 20.26
CA ASP A 69 -41.00 -20.07 19.10
C ASP A 69 -41.06 -18.93 18.07
N TYR A 70 -42.26 -18.38 17.87
CA TYR A 70 -42.46 -17.24 16.98
C TYR A 70 -41.72 -15.98 17.48
N GLN A 71 -41.80 -15.68 18.78
CA GLN A 71 -41.07 -14.55 19.36
C GLN A 71 -39.56 -14.72 19.26
N LEU A 72 -39.04 -15.91 19.53
CA LEU A 72 -37.62 -16.22 19.42
C LEU A 72 -37.12 -15.99 17.99
N LEU A 73 -37.90 -16.44 17.02
CA LEU A 73 -37.59 -16.24 15.61
C LEU A 73 -37.58 -14.77 15.21
N CYS A 74 -38.61 -14.00 15.58
CA CYS A 74 -38.66 -12.56 15.28
C CYS A 74 -37.42 -11.83 15.81
N ARG A 75 -37.04 -12.11 17.06
CA ARG A 75 -35.82 -11.55 17.67
C ARG A 75 -34.56 -11.97 16.93
N PHE A 76 -34.48 -13.22 16.49
CA PHE A 76 -33.33 -13.70 15.72
C PHE A 76 -33.22 -13.00 14.35
N LEU A 77 -34.34 -12.83 13.64
CA LEU A 77 -34.36 -12.10 12.36
C LEU A 77 -34.00 -10.62 12.53
N GLU A 78 -34.48 -9.98 13.60
CA GLU A 78 -34.09 -8.62 13.96
C GLU A 78 -32.60 -8.52 14.26
N HIS A 79 -32.05 -9.46 15.03
CA HIS A 79 -30.63 -9.54 15.31
C HIS A 79 -29.80 -9.67 14.01
N LEU A 80 -30.19 -10.56 13.10
CA LEU A 80 -29.51 -10.70 11.81
C LEU A 80 -29.61 -9.45 10.94
N LYS A 81 -30.75 -8.75 10.96
CA LYS A 81 -30.92 -7.48 10.25
C LYS A 81 -29.97 -6.41 10.81
N LEU A 82 -29.92 -6.26 12.13
CA LEU A 82 -28.99 -5.35 12.80
C LEU A 82 -27.53 -5.70 12.51
N ALA A 83 -27.19 -6.99 12.49
CA ALA A 83 -25.86 -7.45 12.13
C ALA A 83 -25.50 -7.09 10.67
N VAL A 84 -26.42 -7.26 9.73
CA VAL A 84 -26.21 -6.86 8.32
C VAL A 84 -25.96 -5.36 8.20
N ASP A 85 -26.72 -4.54 8.91
CA ASP A 85 -26.54 -3.09 8.88
C ASP A 85 -25.22 -2.67 9.55
N GLY A 86 -24.86 -3.29 10.68
CA GLY A 86 -23.55 -3.10 11.32
C GLY A 86 -22.39 -3.48 10.40
N TRP A 87 -22.46 -4.61 9.70
CA TRP A 87 -21.44 -5.02 8.73
C TRP A 87 -21.39 -4.09 7.51
N ARG A 88 -22.51 -3.54 7.06
CA ARG A 88 -22.52 -2.53 5.98
C ARG A 88 -21.76 -1.28 6.39
N ASP A 89 -21.99 -0.79 7.61
CA ASP A 89 -21.29 0.39 8.10
C ASP A 89 -19.80 0.11 8.32
N GLN A 90 -19.45 -1.08 8.82
CA GLN A 90 -18.05 -1.52 8.91
C GLN A 90 -17.37 -1.57 7.54
N VAL A 91 -18.02 -2.13 6.52
CA VAL A 91 -17.48 -2.17 5.15
C VAL A 91 -17.23 -0.75 4.63
N ARG A 92 -18.15 0.19 4.87
CA ARG A 92 -17.95 1.60 4.48
C ARG A 92 -16.76 2.24 5.18
N GLN A 93 -16.58 1.99 6.47
CA GLN A 93 -15.43 2.48 7.24
C GLN A 93 -14.12 1.88 6.72
N ASP A 94 -14.10 0.58 6.44
CA ASP A 94 -12.93 -0.11 5.90
C ASP A 94 -12.60 0.37 4.47
N GLU A 95 -13.60 0.65 3.65
CA GLU A 95 -13.41 1.26 2.32
C GLU A 95 -12.78 2.64 2.43
N ALA A 96 -13.28 3.49 3.34
CA ALA A 96 -12.71 4.80 3.62
C ALA A 96 -11.23 4.66 4.06
N LEU A 97 -10.93 3.72 4.96
CA LEU A 97 -9.55 3.44 5.40
C LEU A 97 -8.65 3.01 4.24
N VAL A 98 -9.11 2.11 3.36
CA VAL A 98 -8.34 1.67 2.19
C VAL A 98 -8.05 2.86 1.26
N THR A 99 -9.04 3.73 1.02
CA THR A 99 -8.81 4.93 0.20
C THR A 99 -7.79 5.88 0.82
N GLU A 100 -7.86 6.13 2.13
CA GLU A 100 -6.90 6.94 2.86
C GLU A 100 -5.47 6.37 2.73
N LYS A 101 -5.28 5.07 2.99
CA LYS A 101 -3.96 4.42 2.88
C LYS A 101 -3.42 4.43 1.45
N THR A 102 -4.31 4.32 0.46
CA THR A 102 -3.94 4.41 -0.95
C THR A 102 -3.38 5.80 -1.29
N LEU A 103 -4.04 6.87 -0.82
CA LEU A 103 -3.58 8.24 -1.03
C LEU A 103 -2.23 8.50 -0.34
N ILE A 104 -2.05 8.00 0.88
CA ILE A 104 -0.78 8.09 1.60
C ILE A 104 0.35 7.41 0.82
N LEU A 105 0.10 6.18 0.32
CA LEU A 105 1.08 5.44 -0.47
C LEU A 105 1.46 6.18 -1.75
N GLN A 106 0.47 6.73 -2.47
CA GLN A 106 0.70 7.51 -3.69
C GLN A 106 1.59 8.73 -3.41
N ARG A 107 1.30 9.48 -2.34
CA ARG A 107 2.12 10.63 -1.94
C ARG A 107 3.55 10.22 -1.63
N LEU A 108 3.75 9.20 -0.80
CA LEU A 108 5.09 8.73 -0.43
C LEU A 108 5.87 8.22 -1.65
N HIS A 109 5.20 7.55 -2.58
CA HIS A 109 5.79 7.09 -3.83
C HIS A 109 6.27 8.27 -4.70
N GLN A 110 5.47 9.32 -4.83
CA GLN A 110 5.84 10.54 -5.56
C GLN A 110 7.06 11.22 -4.92
N GLU A 111 7.05 11.39 -3.60
CA GLU A 111 8.16 11.99 -2.84
C GLU A 111 9.46 11.18 -3.01
N ARG A 112 9.40 9.84 -2.96
CA ARG A 112 10.56 8.99 -3.23
C ARG A 112 11.06 9.16 -4.67
N ARG A 113 10.16 9.11 -5.66
CA ARG A 113 10.52 9.23 -7.08
C ARG A 113 11.21 10.56 -7.40
N LEU A 114 10.81 11.65 -6.76
CA LEU A 114 11.48 12.94 -6.92
C LEU A 114 12.94 12.87 -6.46
N LEU A 115 13.21 12.27 -5.30
CA LEU A 115 14.57 12.11 -4.79
C LEU A 115 15.42 11.16 -5.65
N GLU A 116 14.83 10.09 -6.19
CA GLU A 116 15.55 9.20 -7.11
C GLU A 116 15.96 9.91 -8.39
N ARG A 117 15.05 10.69 -8.99
CA ARG A 117 15.37 11.52 -10.17
C ARG A 117 16.45 12.54 -9.87
N LEU A 118 16.46 13.14 -8.68
CA LEU A 118 17.53 14.05 -8.25
C LEU A 118 18.87 13.32 -8.12
N LYS A 119 18.89 12.11 -7.55
CA LYS A 119 20.09 11.27 -7.45
C LYS A 119 20.63 10.92 -8.84
N GLU A 120 19.77 10.48 -9.75
CA GLU A 120 20.14 10.14 -11.13
C GLU A 120 20.76 11.35 -11.86
N ARG A 121 20.14 12.52 -11.76
CA ARG A 121 20.67 13.75 -12.36
C ARG A 121 22.05 14.11 -11.80
N LYS A 122 22.22 14.04 -10.47
CA LYS A 122 23.51 14.31 -9.81
C LYS A 122 24.58 13.29 -10.19
N TYR A 123 24.19 12.02 -10.35
CA TYR A 123 25.09 10.97 -10.80
C TYR A 123 25.56 11.20 -12.25
N LEU A 124 24.66 11.62 -13.14
CA LEU A 124 25.01 11.98 -14.51
C LEU A 124 25.97 13.18 -14.58
N GLN A 125 25.75 14.20 -13.74
CA GLN A 125 26.68 15.34 -13.61
C GLN A 125 28.07 14.88 -13.18
N TYR A 126 28.13 14.09 -12.10
CA TYR A 126 29.38 13.52 -11.60
C TYR A 126 30.12 12.71 -12.68
N ARG A 127 29.41 11.86 -13.44
CA ARG A 127 30.02 11.09 -14.55
C ARG A 127 30.63 11.99 -15.62
N ARG A 128 29.96 13.10 -15.98
CA ARG A 128 30.47 14.07 -16.95
C ARG A 128 31.72 14.78 -16.43
N GLU A 129 31.73 15.17 -15.16
CA GLU A 129 32.89 15.81 -14.52
C GLU A 129 34.09 14.87 -14.47
N VAL A 130 33.89 13.61 -14.08
CA VAL A 130 34.95 12.59 -14.10
C VAL A 130 35.47 12.39 -15.52
N ALA A 131 34.60 12.27 -16.52
CA ALA A 131 35.03 12.11 -17.92
C ALA A 131 35.89 13.29 -18.40
N LYS A 132 35.48 14.53 -18.10
CA LYS A 132 36.26 15.74 -18.42
C LYS A 132 37.63 15.75 -17.73
N PHE A 133 37.67 15.40 -16.45
CA PHE A 133 38.93 15.34 -15.71
C PHE A 133 39.90 14.32 -16.31
N LEU A 134 39.40 13.17 -16.74
CA LEU A 134 40.23 12.13 -17.35
C LEU A 134 40.73 12.49 -18.74
N ALA A 135 39.90 13.16 -19.54
CA ALA A 135 40.35 13.72 -20.81
C ALA A 135 41.50 14.71 -20.57
N ALA A 136 41.35 15.63 -19.62
CA ALA A 136 42.40 16.60 -19.28
C ALA A 136 43.69 15.95 -18.74
N GLU A 137 43.59 14.94 -17.85
CA GLU A 137 44.77 14.18 -17.40
C GLU A 137 45.46 13.45 -18.56
N SER A 138 44.69 12.87 -19.49
CA SER A 138 45.25 12.17 -20.64
C SER A 138 45.97 13.11 -21.59
N GLU A 139 45.40 14.28 -21.88
CA GLU A 139 46.01 15.32 -22.71
C GLU A 139 47.30 15.86 -22.06
N ALA A 140 47.28 16.12 -20.75
CA ALA A 140 48.46 16.56 -20.02
C ALA A 140 49.60 15.53 -20.05
N LEU A 141 49.29 14.23 -19.95
CA LEU A 141 50.28 13.16 -20.06
C LEU A 141 50.87 13.06 -21.48
N VAL A 142 50.04 13.23 -22.52
CA VAL A 142 50.51 13.22 -23.92
C VAL A 142 51.45 14.40 -24.18
N LEU A 143 51.08 15.60 -23.74
CA LEU A 143 51.89 16.81 -23.88
C LEU A 143 53.21 16.73 -23.09
N ALA A 144 53.18 16.20 -21.86
CA ALA A 144 54.38 15.98 -21.06
C ALA A 144 55.35 15.00 -21.74
N ARG A 145 54.82 13.93 -22.38
CA ARG A 145 55.64 12.97 -23.13
C ARG A 145 56.27 13.59 -24.38
N TRP A 146 55.53 14.46 -25.07
CA TRP A 146 56.03 15.18 -26.26
C TRP A 146 57.10 16.23 -25.92
N ASN A 147 56.98 16.94 -24.79
CA ASN A 147 57.96 17.94 -24.37
C ASN A 147 59.27 17.34 -23.81
N HIS A 148 59.30 16.03 -23.56
CA HIS A 148 60.50 15.29 -23.12
C HIS A 148 61.17 14.49 -24.25
N SER A 149 60.73 14.68 -25.50
CA SER A 149 61.38 14.16 -26.72
C SER A 149 62.04 15.31 -27.48
#